data_AF-A0AAD1L3V5-F1
#
_entry.id   AF-A0AAD1L3V5-F1
#
_cell.length_a   1.000
_cell.length_b   1.000
_cell.length_c   1.000
_cell.angle_alpha   90.00
_cell.angle_beta   90.00
_cell.angle_gamma   90.00
#
_symmetry.space_group_name_H-M   'P 1'
#
loop_
_entity.id
_entity.type
_entity.pdbx_description
1 polymer ?
#
loop_
_entity_poly.entity_id
_entity_poly.type
_entity_poly.pdbx_seq_one_letter_code
_entity_poly.pdbx_strand_id
1 'polypeptide(L)'
;MFDMNALLADAAGVTQPVAHTAKTLDNFPLIPQKSKKRLDVSSQLHLDIGFDTEYVYNPATKQNDILSYQSYVVLPDGTGVPGILYPASAHKKDRLSLKNFLAKTLTPLLKNEQINEWPGSITLYAHFLRADVASFSDFWSDHKILLKGIRSTVSSFKNRYGIDFDEVENRREKNSLITFDKRTSPPRCSNVTFTDTLLITPGGMGLAECGQLLGLPKLTIPAPYSISDMRQYLKGDRRGFEAYAVRDAEIAVRYALQVKSFCTESLMIERVPTTIGAMAVSRFLKTIDESGISSEICMGTRTVSKQCWNPDTQGFRTVKTRQSIPARELYETFPINCYHGGRNECYMMGITPEREWYDYDLAGAYTTGLLDILQPDYDNIFHSRNPEDYCGHVMGFALVSFQFPDSVRFPCLPVRTEQFGLFFPLAGESWATAPEIALALSLGAEITIQQGIIVPWRMDEPHDATNLRKQECSVFLPFVQQVRENRNRHDKGSLEEKFWKEIGNSLYGKLAQGLHAKTAFDTARGLNSPLPPSSVTQPFFAAHVTGFVRAVVGELMNALPPNATVVSVTTDGFLTDVSLENIDMSGPLSSRFQALCDIADPGSSMLTCKHQVRQLVAMKTRGS
;
A
#
# COMPACT_ATOMS: atom_id res chain seq x y z
N MET A 1 -49.89 76.30 -52.36
CA MET A 1 -50.03 74.89 -51.96
C MET A 1 -49.27 74.80 -50.64
N PHE A 2 -50.01 74.80 -49.53
CA PHE A 2 -49.55 75.37 -48.25
C PHE A 2 -48.61 74.47 -47.45
N ASP A 3 -47.62 75.11 -46.85
CA ASP A 3 -46.47 74.57 -46.13
C ASP A 3 -46.88 73.84 -44.83
N MET A 4 -46.37 72.63 -44.61
CA MET A 4 -46.82 71.70 -43.57
C MET A 4 -45.75 71.44 -42.51
N ASN A 5 -45.03 72.50 -42.11
CA ASN A 5 -44.18 72.54 -40.92
C ASN A 5 -45.01 72.87 -39.66
N ALA A 6 -45.76 71.93 -39.13
CA ALA A 6 -46.18 71.85 -37.72
C ALA A 6 -47.15 70.67 -37.54
N LEU A 7 -46.98 69.93 -36.44
CA LEU A 7 -47.77 68.74 -36.04
C LEU A 7 -47.50 67.48 -36.85
N LEU A 8 -46.51 66.71 -36.43
CA LEU A 8 -46.76 65.38 -35.84
C LEU A 8 -45.52 65.01 -35.01
N ALA A 9 -45.49 65.56 -33.80
CA ALA A 9 -44.70 65.05 -32.70
C ALA A 9 -45.27 63.68 -32.25
N ASP A 10 -44.40 62.88 -31.65
CA ASP A 10 -44.66 61.60 -30.98
C ASP A 10 -44.90 60.35 -31.84
N ALA A 11 -43.79 59.78 -32.32
CA ALA A 11 -43.38 58.41 -31.97
C ALA A 11 -41.97 58.13 -32.52
N ALA A 12 -40.97 58.91 -32.06
CA ALA A 12 -39.57 58.66 -32.34
C ALA A 12 -38.96 57.78 -31.24
N GLY A 13 -38.12 56.80 -31.62
CA GLY A 13 -37.33 56.09 -30.61
C GLY A 13 -36.42 54.96 -31.06
N VAL A 14 -36.05 54.86 -32.33
CA VAL A 14 -34.88 54.07 -32.74
C VAL A 14 -33.64 54.91 -32.45
N THR A 15 -32.77 54.46 -31.54
CA THR A 15 -31.43 55.02 -31.34
C THR A 15 -30.33 53.95 -31.37
N GLN A 16 -29.23 54.40 -31.96
CA GLN A 16 -28.01 53.75 -32.44
C GLN A 16 -27.13 53.06 -31.36
N PRO A 17 -26.13 52.24 -31.78
CA PRO A 17 -25.32 51.44 -30.87
C PRO A 17 -24.30 52.29 -30.09
N VAL A 18 -24.23 52.06 -28.77
CA VAL A 18 -23.25 52.71 -27.89
C VAL A 18 -22.03 51.80 -27.69
N ALA A 19 -20.86 52.43 -27.81
CA ALA A 19 -19.53 51.84 -27.74
C ALA A 19 -19.27 50.98 -26.49
N HIS A 20 -18.61 49.83 -26.69
CA HIS A 20 -18.07 49.03 -25.59
C HIS A 20 -16.82 49.70 -25.00
N THR A 21 -16.94 50.19 -23.77
CA THR A 21 -15.80 50.57 -22.92
C THR A 21 -15.09 49.31 -22.39
N ALA A 22 -13.76 49.29 -22.54
CA ALA A 22 -12.90 48.25 -21.97
C ALA A 22 -12.95 48.30 -20.43
N LYS A 23 -13.18 47.15 -19.78
CA LYS A 23 -13.20 47.04 -18.32
C LYS A 23 -11.75 47.09 -17.78
N THR A 24 -11.41 48.13 -17.04
CA THR A 24 -10.17 48.22 -16.24
C THR A 24 -10.36 47.57 -14.86
N LEU A 25 -9.23 47.28 -14.19
CA LEU A 25 -9.10 46.52 -12.93
C LEU A 25 -9.89 47.05 -11.72
N ASP A 26 -10.45 48.26 -11.79
CA ASP A 26 -11.16 48.91 -10.67
C ASP A 26 -12.65 48.52 -10.55
N ASN A 27 -13.16 47.63 -11.41
CA ASN A 27 -14.55 47.16 -11.38
C ASN A 27 -14.81 45.91 -10.52
N PHE A 28 -13.83 45.45 -9.74
CA PHE A 28 -14.05 44.36 -8.78
C PHE A 28 -14.43 44.94 -7.41
N PRO A 29 -15.67 44.73 -6.91
CA PRO A 29 -16.01 45.15 -5.56
C PRO A 29 -15.16 44.40 -4.53
N LEU A 30 -14.38 45.14 -3.74
CA LEU A 30 -13.52 44.70 -2.62
C LEU A 30 -14.31 44.26 -1.36
N ILE A 31 -15.49 43.66 -1.53
CA ILE A 31 -16.26 43.09 -0.42
C ILE A 31 -16.53 41.63 -0.76
N PRO A 32 -15.95 40.65 -0.03
CA PRO A 32 -16.22 39.24 -0.29
C PRO A 32 -17.72 38.98 -0.08
N GLN A 33 -18.39 38.52 -1.14
CA GLN A 33 -19.74 37.99 -1.02
C GLN A 33 -19.73 36.86 0.02
N LYS A 34 -20.60 36.97 1.04
CA LYS A 34 -20.76 36.00 2.12
C LYS A 34 -20.71 34.56 1.56
N SER A 35 -19.73 33.80 2.04
CA SER A 35 -19.58 32.38 1.75
C SER A 35 -20.92 31.65 1.87
N LYS A 36 -21.29 30.81 0.88
CA LYS A 36 -22.42 29.88 1.03
C LYS A 36 -22.24 29.12 2.34
N LYS A 37 -23.22 29.23 3.26
CA LYS A 37 -23.23 28.50 4.54
C LYS A 37 -22.81 27.06 4.30
N ARG A 38 -21.67 26.67 4.88
CA ARG A 38 -21.22 25.29 4.95
C ARG A 38 -22.33 24.50 5.66
N LEU A 39 -22.86 23.44 5.04
CA LEU A 39 -23.79 22.56 5.73
C LEU A 39 -22.98 21.80 6.78
N ASP A 40 -23.24 22.10 8.05
CA ASP A 40 -22.66 21.35 9.16
C ASP A 40 -23.30 19.95 9.22
N VAL A 41 -22.53 18.97 9.69
CA VAL A 41 -23.01 17.61 9.93
C VAL A 41 -24.12 17.62 10.98
N SER A 42 -25.03 16.64 10.94
CA SER A 42 -26.20 16.61 11.82
C SER A 42 -25.89 16.53 13.31
N SER A 43 -24.76 15.93 13.69
CA SER A 43 -24.39 15.71 15.08
C SER A 43 -22.92 15.31 15.23
N GLN A 44 -22.49 15.03 16.46
CA GLN A 44 -21.19 14.40 16.73
C GLN A 44 -21.26 12.86 16.71
N LEU A 45 -22.46 12.26 16.70
CA LEU A 45 -22.63 10.82 16.66
C LEU A 45 -21.93 10.20 15.43
N HIS A 46 -21.10 9.19 15.71
CA HIS A 46 -20.45 8.32 14.73
C HIS A 46 -21.08 6.93 14.75
N LEU A 47 -21.28 6.34 13.58
CA LEU A 47 -21.68 4.93 13.46
C LEU A 47 -20.75 4.17 12.53
N ASP A 48 -20.40 2.96 12.95
CA ASP A 48 -19.63 2.00 12.17
C ASP A 48 -20.59 0.93 11.63
N ILE A 49 -20.58 0.73 10.31
CA ILE A 49 -21.56 -0.12 9.63
C ILE A 49 -20.85 -1.10 8.72
N GLY A 50 -21.02 -2.39 8.99
CA GLY A 50 -20.66 -3.46 8.09
C GLY A 50 -21.66 -3.55 6.96
N PHE A 51 -21.18 -3.78 5.74
CA PHE A 51 -21.97 -3.79 4.52
C PHE A 51 -21.51 -4.92 3.61
N ASP A 52 -22.48 -5.61 3.03
CA ASP A 52 -22.28 -6.69 2.07
C ASP A 52 -23.45 -6.71 1.08
N THR A 53 -23.28 -7.41 -0.06
CA THR A 53 -24.37 -7.64 -1.02
C THR A 53 -24.37 -9.04 -1.58
N GLU A 54 -25.58 -9.62 -1.69
CA GLU A 54 -25.77 -10.92 -2.33
C GLU A 54 -26.35 -10.74 -3.73
N TYR A 55 -25.78 -11.44 -4.70
CA TYR A 55 -26.18 -11.31 -6.10
C TYR A 55 -25.97 -12.62 -6.88
N VAL A 56 -26.63 -12.71 -8.04
CA VAL A 56 -26.42 -13.80 -9.00
C VAL A 56 -26.10 -13.18 -10.36
N TYR A 57 -25.06 -13.69 -11.04
CA TYR A 57 -24.75 -13.25 -12.39
C TYR A 57 -25.84 -13.72 -13.36
N ASN A 58 -26.37 -12.81 -14.17
CA ASN A 58 -27.36 -13.09 -15.19
C ASN A 58 -26.69 -13.10 -16.57
N PRO A 59 -26.51 -14.29 -17.20
CA PRO A 59 -25.84 -14.40 -18.49
C PRO A 59 -26.55 -13.67 -19.63
N ALA A 60 -27.88 -13.56 -19.56
CA ALA A 60 -28.68 -12.92 -20.60
C ALA A 60 -28.48 -11.40 -20.64
N THR A 61 -28.43 -10.76 -19.46
CA THR A 61 -28.21 -9.31 -19.35
C THR A 61 -26.74 -8.93 -19.18
N LYS A 62 -25.86 -9.93 -18.97
CA LYS A 62 -24.44 -9.81 -18.61
C LYS A 62 -24.21 -8.92 -17.39
N GLN A 63 -25.12 -8.98 -16.42
CA GLN A 63 -25.12 -8.14 -15.22
C GLN A 63 -25.44 -8.96 -13.97
N ASN A 64 -25.06 -8.44 -12.81
CA ASN A 64 -25.45 -9.03 -11.52
C ASN A 64 -26.89 -8.64 -11.16
N ASP A 65 -27.74 -9.62 -10.92
CA ASP A 65 -29.04 -9.44 -10.30
C ASP A 65 -28.84 -9.37 -8.78
N ILE A 66 -29.01 -8.18 -8.19
CA ILE A 66 -28.81 -7.99 -6.75
C ILE A 66 -30.03 -8.56 -6.01
N LEU A 67 -29.79 -9.46 -5.07
CA LEU A 67 -30.83 -10.14 -4.30
C LEU A 67 -31.11 -9.44 -2.98
N SER A 68 -30.08 -8.95 -2.30
CA SER A 68 -30.21 -8.23 -1.03
C SER A 68 -28.99 -7.38 -0.71
N TYR A 69 -29.20 -6.42 0.18
CA TYR A 69 -28.19 -5.56 0.78
C TYR A 69 -28.22 -5.76 2.29
N GLN A 70 -27.08 -6.09 2.89
CA GLN A 70 -26.97 -6.38 4.31
C GLN A 70 -26.25 -5.25 5.03
N SER A 71 -26.65 -4.99 6.26
CA SER A 71 -26.00 -4.04 7.14
C SER A 71 -25.84 -4.62 8.53
N TYR A 72 -24.70 -4.36 9.17
CA TYR A 72 -24.52 -4.60 10.59
C TYR A 72 -24.05 -3.32 11.26
N VAL A 73 -24.93 -2.63 11.97
CA VAL A 73 -24.63 -1.35 12.60
C VAL A 73 -24.08 -1.60 14.01
N VAL A 74 -22.89 -1.10 14.31
CA VAL A 74 -22.34 -1.11 15.67
C VAL A 74 -22.63 0.23 16.31
N LEU A 75 -23.40 0.19 17.40
CA LEU A 75 -23.77 1.36 18.19
C LEU A 75 -22.61 1.78 19.12
N PRO A 76 -22.62 3.02 19.68
CA PRO A 76 -21.53 3.51 20.53
C PRO A 76 -21.26 2.69 21.79
N ASP A 77 -22.25 1.94 22.28
CA ASP A 77 -22.14 1.01 23.41
C ASP A 77 -21.57 -0.38 23.00
N GLY A 78 -21.26 -0.58 21.72
CA GLY A 78 -20.80 -1.84 21.16
C GLY A 78 -21.91 -2.80 20.72
N THR A 79 -23.18 -2.44 20.93
CA THR A 79 -24.31 -3.27 20.53
C THR A 79 -24.42 -3.35 19.00
N GLY A 80 -24.56 -4.57 18.48
CA GLY A 80 -24.73 -4.83 17.05
C GLY A 80 -26.19 -4.93 16.64
N VAL A 81 -26.60 -4.18 15.61
CA VAL A 81 -27.95 -4.23 15.04
C VAL A 81 -27.89 -4.74 13.60
N PRO A 82 -28.37 -5.98 13.34
CA PRO A 82 -28.40 -6.53 11.99
C PRO A 82 -29.54 -5.94 11.16
N GLY A 83 -29.34 -5.87 9.85
CA GLY A 83 -30.34 -5.42 8.90
C GLY A 83 -30.15 -6.05 7.53
N ILE A 84 -31.25 -6.29 6.84
CA ILE A 84 -31.25 -6.78 5.47
C ILE A 84 -32.37 -6.09 4.67
N LEU A 85 -32.04 -5.64 3.47
CA LEU A 85 -32.94 -4.94 2.57
C LEU A 85 -33.01 -5.67 1.24
N TYR A 86 -34.23 -5.85 0.73
CA TYR A 86 -34.48 -6.47 -0.55
C TYR A 86 -34.86 -5.38 -1.59
N PRO A 87 -34.25 -5.37 -2.78
CA PRO A 87 -34.72 -4.52 -3.86
C PRO A 87 -36.11 -4.96 -4.33
N ALA A 88 -36.88 -4.06 -4.94
CA ALA A 88 -38.24 -4.38 -5.40
C ALA A 88 -38.26 -5.45 -6.49
N SER A 89 -37.20 -5.51 -7.31
CA SER A 89 -36.97 -6.56 -8.29
C SER A 89 -35.47 -6.70 -8.61
N ALA A 90 -35.11 -7.70 -9.41
CA ALA A 90 -33.75 -7.88 -9.92
C ALA A 90 -33.35 -6.84 -10.99
N HIS A 91 -34.29 -6.01 -11.48
CA HIS A 91 -34.00 -5.03 -12.51
C HIS A 91 -33.06 -3.92 -12.00
N LYS A 92 -32.13 -3.50 -12.85
CA LYS A 92 -31.13 -2.46 -12.53
C LYS A 92 -31.73 -1.15 -11.99
N LYS A 93 -32.92 -0.76 -12.46
CA LYS A 93 -33.64 0.45 -12.02
C LYS A 93 -34.09 0.39 -10.55
N ASP A 94 -34.25 -0.81 -10.00
CA ASP A 94 -34.75 -1.05 -8.64
C ASP A 94 -33.61 -1.25 -7.62
N ARG A 95 -32.35 -1.20 -8.08
CA ARG A 95 -31.17 -1.19 -7.22
C ARG A 95 -31.21 0.03 -6.29
N LEU A 96 -30.90 -0.19 -5.02
CA LEU A 96 -30.84 0.89 -4.05
C LEU A 96 -29.71 1.85 -4.42
N SER A 97 -29.92 3.14 -4.17
CA SER A 97 -28.82 4.10 -4.08
C SER A 97 -28.19 4.00 -2.70
N LEU A 98 -26.92 4.39 -2.56
CA LEU A 98 -26.23 4.44 -1.26
C LEU A 98 -27.03 5.23 -0.22
N LYS A 99 -27.55 6.40 -0.65
CA LYS A 99 -28.39 7.25 0.18
C LYS A 99 -29.64 6.53 0.67
N ASN A 100 -30.34 5.81 -0.22
CA ASN A 100 -31.57 5.09 0.14
C ASN A 100 -31.29 3.90 1.05
N PHE A 101 -30.19 3.18 0.82
CA PHE A 101 -29.73 2.11 1.69
C PHE A 101 -29.50 2.63 3.11
N LEU A 102 -28.65 3.64 3.29
CA LEU A 102 -28.36 4.25 4.59
C LEU A 102 -29.63 4.83 5.24
N ALA A 103 -30.51 5.50 4.48
CA ALA A 103 -31.75 6.03 5.03
C ALA A 103 -32.67 4.93 5.58
N LYS A 104 -32.79 3.81 4.87
CA LYS A 104 -33.58 2.65 5.30
C LYS A 104 -32.95 1.89 6.46
N THR A 105 -31.63 1.89 6.58
CA THR A 105 -30.91 1.29 7.71
C THR A 105 -31.01 2.15 8.98
N LEU A 106 -30.88 3.47 8.87
CA LEU A 106 -30.79 4.37 10.04
C LEU A 106 -32.15 4.83 10.59
N THR A 107 -33.16 4.95 9.73
CA THR A 107 -34.49 5.44 10.18
C THR A 107 -35.14 4.54 11.23
N PRO A 108 -35.10 3.19 11.12
CA PRO A 108 -35.59 2.29 12.17
C PRO A 108 -34.87 2.48 13.50
N LEU A 109 -33.53 2.63 13.49
CA LEU A 109 -32.74 2.84 14.72
C LEU A 109 -33.21 4.08 15.48
N LEU A 110 -33.47 5.17 14.76
CA LEU A 110 -33.96 6.41 15.36
C LEU A 110 -35.41 6.28 15.86
N LYS A 111 -36.28 5.58 15.13
CA LYS A 111 -37.68 5.36 15.54
C LYS A 111 -37.82 4.44 16.75
N ASN A 112 -36.91 3.48 16.88
CA ASN A 112 -36.87 2.53 17.98
C ASN A 112 -36.03 3.03 19.16
N GLU A 113 -35.60 4.31 19.13
CA GLU A 113 -34.80 4.93 20.20
C GLU A 113 -33.46 4.21 20.48
N GLN A 114 -32.92 3.49 19.50
CA GLN A 114 -31.59 2.85 19.57
C GLN A 114 -30.46 3.86 19.32
N ILE A 115 -30.77 4.97 18.66
CA ILE A 115 -29.92 6.15 18.55
C ILE A 115 -30.75 7.39 18.87
N ASN A 116 -30.14 8.37 19.54
CA ASN A 116 -30.84 9.57 20.01
C ASN A 116 -30.93 10.67 18.94
N GLU A 117 -30.04 10.63 17.95
CA GLU A 117 -29.92 11.65 16.92
C GLU A 117 -29.46 11.04 15.60
N TRP A 118 -29.61 11.80 14.51
CA TRP A 118 -29.09 11.37 13.21
C TRP A 118 -27.56 11.45 13.21
N PRO A 119 -26.82 10.42 12.76
CA PRO A 119 -25.37 10.42 12.82
C PRO A 119 -24.76 11.49 11.93
N GLY A 120 -23.86 12.32 12.46
CA GLY A 120 -23.10 13.29 11.67
C GLY A 120 -21.96 12.65 10.88
N SER A 121 -21.51 11.46 11.26
CA SER A 121 -20.51 10.70 10.50
C SER A 121 -20.77 9.20 10.51
N ILE A 122 -20.45 8.54 9.41
CA ILE A 122 -20.66 7.11 9.19
C ILE A 122 -19.41 6.53 8.52
N THR A 123 -18.91 5.40 9.02
CA THR A 123 -17.94 4.59 8.28
C THR A 123 -18.57 3.28 7.82
N LEU A 124 -18.49 3.02 6.51
CA LEU A 124 -18.92 1.76 5.90
C LEU A 124 -17.73 0.83 5.71
N TYR A 125 -17.89 -0.41 6.17
CA TYR A 125 -16.89 -1.47 6.08
C TYR A 125 -17.41 -2.60 5.20
N ALA A 126 -16.58 -3.04 4.25
CA ALA A 126 -16.80 -4.28 3.53
C ALA A 126 -15.45 -4.98 3.37
N HIS A 127 -15.48 -6.25 2.95
CA HIS A 127 -14.28 -7.02 2.68
C HIS A 127 -14.22 -7.33 1.19
N PHE A 128 -13.33 -6.64 0.48
CA PHE A 128 -13.36 -6.50 -0.99
C PHE A 128 -14.47 -5.56 -1.48
N LEU A 129 -14.42 -4.31 -0.98
CA LEU A 129 -15.45 -3.28 -1.12
C LEU A 129 -15.90 -3.05 -2.58
N ARG A 130 -15.00 -3.21 -3.56
CA ARG A 130 -15.32 -3.02 -4.98
C ARG A 130 -16.51 -3.86 -5.45
N ALA A 131 -16.68 -5.08 -4.92
CA ALA A 131 -17.80 -5.94 -5.28
C ALA A 131 -19.13 -5.31 -4.84
N ASP A 132 -19.21 -4.85 -3.60
CA ASP A 132 -20.47 -4.43 -2.99
C ASP A 132 -20.88 -3.02 -3.40
N VAL A 133 -19.94 -2.08 -3.49
CA VAL A 133 -20.28 -0.70 -3.89
C VAL A 133 -20.76 -0.63 -5.34
N ALA A 134 -20.32 -1.54 -6.21
CA ALA A 134 -20.79 -1.64 -7.58
C ALA A 134 -22.27 -2.11 -7.69
N SER A 135 -22.84 -2.60 -6.59
CA SER A 135 -24.25 -3.01 -6.49
C SER A 135 -25.20 -1.83 -6.32
N PHE A 136 -24.73 -0.64 -5.94
CA PHE A 136 -25.56 0.56 -5.84
C PHE A 136 -25.85 1.20 -7.22
N SER A 137 -27.04 1.79 -7.37
CA SER A 137 -27.45 2.44 -8.63
C SER A 137 -26.68 3.72 -8.96
N ASP A 138 -26.23 4.44 -7.93
CA ASP A 138 -25.57 5.76 -8.01
C ASP A 138 -24.03 5.69 -7.96
N PHE A 139 -23.45 4.49 -7.88
CA PHE A 139 -22.00 4.31 -7.78
C PHE A 139 -21.23 4.99 -8.93
N TRP A 140 -21.70 4.80 -10.17
CA TRP A 140 -21.02 5.30 -11.37
C TRP A 140 -21.32 6.77 -11.70
N SER A 141 -22.40 7.35 -11.16
CA SER A 141 -22.83 8.72 -11.43
C SER A 141 -22.31 9.73 -10.41
N ASP A 142 -22.40 9.42 -9.11
CA ASP A 142 -22.24 10.40 -8.03
C ASP A 142 -21.06 10.10 -7.08
N HIS A 143 -20.63 8.82 -6.97
CA HIS A 143 -19.67 8.39 -5.94
C HIS A 143 -18.26 8.07 -6.44
N LYS A 144 -17.98 8.18 -7.75
CA LYS A 144 -16.63 8.01 -8.34
C LYS A 144 -15.54 8.86 -7.67
N ILE A 145 -15.93 9.97 -7.04
CA ILE A 145 -15.02 10.94 -6.43
C ILE A 145 -14.75 10.62 -4.94
N LEU A 146 -15.59 9.79 -4.30
CA LEU A 146 -15.47 9.42 -2.87
C LEU A 146 -14.57 8.21 -2.62
N LEU A 147 -14.26 7.45 -3.67
CA LEU A 147 -13.55 6.18 -3.63
C LEU A 147 -12.40 6.21 -4.64
N LYS A 148 -11.18 5.87 -4.21
CA LYS A 148 -10.04 5.67 -5.12
C LYS A 148 -9.66 4.20 -5.22
N GLY A 149 -9.24 3.78 -6.41
CA GLY A 149 -8.74 2.43 -6.67
C GLY A 149 -7.41 2.14 -5.98
N ILE A 150 -7.28 0.97 -5.36
CA ILE A 150 -6.05 0.46 -4.72
C ILE A 150 -6.04 -1.06 -4.86
N ARG A 151 -4.92 -1.66 -5.30
CA ARG A 151 -4.71 -3.13 -5.31
C ARG A 151 -5.95 -3.90 -5.82
N SER A 152 -6.51 -3.45 -6.95
CA SER A 152 -7.71 -4.02 -7.61
C SER A 152 -9.07 -3.83 -6.91
N THR A 153 -9.10 -3.18 -5.74
CA THR A 153 -10.33 -2.78 -5.01
C THR A 153 -10.43 -1.24 -4.89
N VAL A 154 -11.33 -0.72 -4.05
CA VAL A 154 -11.57 0.71 -3.82
C VAL A 154 -11.69 1.04 -2.33
N SER A 155 -11.30 2.26 -1.92
CA SER A 155 -11.49 2.75 -0.54
C SER A 155 -11.53 4.28 -0.51
N SER A 156 -12.06 4.89 0.56
CA SER A 156 -12.03 6.35 0.71
C SER A 156 -10.66 6.83 1.20
N PHE A 157 -10.12 7.85 0.55
CA PHE A 157 -8.89 8.52 0.98
C PHE A 157 -9.20 9.89 1.57
N LYS A 158 -8.75 10.13 2.79
CA LYS A 158 -8.60 11.47 3.35
C LYS A 158 -7.11 11.82 3.27
N ASN A 159 -6.75 12.93 2.63
CA ASN A 159 -5.38 13.46 2.46
C ASN A 159 -4.50 13.27 3.72
N ARG A 160 -3.83 12.12 3.89
CA ARG A 160 -3.01 11.76 5.07
C ARG A 160 -1.98 10.67 4.74
N TYR A 161 -0.79 10.86 5.30
CA TYR A 161 0.44 10.05 5.31
C TYR A 161 0.44 8.74 4.51
N GLY A 162 1.37 8.64 3.56
CA GLY A 162 1.70 7.41 2.84
C GLY A 162 1.49 7.45 1.33
N ILE A 163 0.93 8.55 0.79
CA ILE A 163 0.90 8.87 -0.64
C ILE A 163 1.03 10.40 -0.77
N ASP A 164 2.20 10.89 -1.20
CA ASP A 164 2.32 12.28 -1.66
C ASP A 164 1.57 12.37 -2.99
N PHE A 165 0.46 13.11 -3.01
CA PHE A 165 -0.18 13.50 -4.26
C PHE A 165 0.25 14.92 -4.59
N ASP A 166 1.16 15.07 -5.55
CA ASP A 166 1.32 16.33 -6.30
C ASP A 166 0.04 16.64 -7.13
N GLU A 167 -0.91 15.71 -7.25
CA GLU A 167 -2.21 15.92 -7.91
C GLU A 167 -3.30 16.54 -7.00
N VAL A 168 -2.94 17.30 -5.96
CA VAL A 168 -3.90 18.15 -5.23
C VAL A 168 -4.14 19.49 -5.94
N GLU A 169 -3.45 19.77 -7.05
CA GLU A 169 -3.50 21.10 -7.66
C GLU A 169 -4.84 21.51 -8.29
N ASN A 170 -5.79 20.61 -8.61
CA ASN A 170 -6.97 21.06 -9.39
C ASN A 170 -8.31 20.32 -9.18
N ARG A 171 -8.48 19.48 -8.16
CA ARG A 171 -9.73 18.71 -8.03
C ARG A 171 -10.42 18.90 -6.68
N ARG A 172 -11.62 19.47 -6.77
CA ARG A 172 -12.67 19.50 -5.73
C ARG A 172 -12.71 18.17 -4.97
N GLU A 173 -12.27 18.18 -3.71
CA GLU A 173 -12.83 17.26 -2.71
C GLU A 173 -14.31 17.65 -2.57
N LYS A 174 -15.19 17.11 -3.43
CA LYS A 174 -16.62 17.17 -3.17
C LYS A 174 -16.82 16.43 -1.84
N ASN A 175 -17.14 17.20 -0.80
CA ASN A 175 -17.29 16.75 0.57
C ASN A 175 -18.02 15.39 0.63
N SER A 176 -17.52 14.47 1.45
CA SER A 176 -18.14 13.20 1.86
C SER A 176 -19.55 13.33 2.48
N LEU A 177 -20.13 14.53 2.43
CA LEU A 177 -21.35 14.92 3.10
C LEU A 177 -22.57 14.52 2.24
N ILE A 178 -23.32 13.53 2.69
CA ILE A 178 -24.58 13.11 2.09
C ILE A 178 -25.74 13.75 2.84
N THR A 179 -26.62 14.46 2.14
CA THR A 179 -27.87 15.00 2.69
C THR A 179 -29.02 14.04 2.45
N PHE A 180 -29.64 13.55 3.53
CA PHE A 180 -30.68 12.53 3.51
C PHE A 180 -32.08 13.11 3.34
N ASP A 181 -32.48 14.01 4.23
CA ASP A 181 -33.79 14.66 4.18
C ASP A 181 -33.62 16.18 4.22
N LYS A 182 -34.21 16.86 3.23
CA LYS A 182 -34.24 18.33 3.14
C LYS A 182 -35.45 18.93 3.84
N ARG A 183 -36.44 18.11 4.23
CA ARG A 183 -37.69 18.52 4.88
C ARG A 183 -37.55 18.65 6.39
N THR A 184 -36.55 18.00 7.00
CA THR A 184 -36.19 18.26 8.39
C THR A 184 -35.45 19.59 8.50
N SER A 185 -35.69 20.34 9.58
CA SER A 185 -34.97 21.57 9.89
C SER A 185 -34.24 21.40 11.22
N PRO A 186 -32.89 21.27 11.25
CA PRO A 186 -31.99 21.28 10.10
C PRO A 186 -32.06 19.99 9.24
N PRO A 187 -31.61 20.04 7.98
CA PRO A 187 -31.58 18.88 7.09
C PRO A 187 -30.60 17.82 7.62
N ARG A 188 -30.99 16.55 7.52
CA ARG A 188 -30.14 15.43 7.94
C ARG A 188 -28.94 15.28 7.00
N CYS A 189 -27.72 15.41 7.52
CA CYS A 189 -26.47 15.38 6.77
C CYS A 189 -25.42 14.55 7.51
N SER A 190 -24.80 13.60 6.82
CA SER A 190 -23.74 12.75 7.38
C SER A 190 -22.51 12.74 6.49
N ASN A 191 -21.32 12.77 7.09
CA ASN A 191 -20.07 12.46 6.39
C ASN A 191 -19.90 10.94 6.28
N VAL A 192 -19.89 10.40 5.07
CA VAL A 192 -19.74 8.96 4.81
C VAL A 192 -18.34 8.67 4.32
N THR A 193 -17.65 7.75 5.01
CA THR A 193 -16.33 7.25 4.62
C THR A 193 -16.41 5.75 4.38
N PHE A 194 -15.66 5.24 3.42
CA PHE A 194 -15.58 3.81 3.16
C PHE A 194 -14.20 3.26 3.52
N THR A 195 -14.18 2.08 4.13
CA THR A 195 -12.96 1.34 4.44
C THR A 195 -13.08 -0.08 3.90
N ASP A 196 -12.21 -0.45 2.97
CA ASP A 196 -12.06 -1.84 2.57
C ASP A 196 -11.16 -2.58 3.57
N THR A 197 -11.73 -3.53 4.27
CA THR A 197 -11.01 -4.32 5.28
C THR A 197 -9.94 -5.22 4.66
N LEU A 198 -10.08 -5.62 3.39
CA LEU A 198 -9.07 -6.43 2.70
C LEU A 198 -7.71 -5.72 2.65
N LEU A 199 -7.71 -4.39 2.53
CA LEU A 199 -6.48 -3.58 2.43
C LEU A 199 -5.73 -3.44 3.75
N ILE A 200 -6.43 -3.64 4.87
CA ILE A 200 -5.90 -3.59 6.24
C ILE A 200 -5.83 -5.00 6.86
N THR A 201 -5.97 -6.04 6.05
CA THR A 201 -5.88 -7.44 6.48
C THR A 201 -4.49 -8.00 6.14
N PRO A 202 -3.76 -8.59 7.10
CA PRO A 202 -2.48 -9.27 6.83
C PRO A 202 -2.60 -10.27 5.70
N GLY A 203 -1.66 -10.29 4.75
CA GLY A 203 -1.67 -11.22 3.61
C GLY A 203 -2.88 -11.15 2.67
N GLY A 204 -3.82 -10.21 2.87
CA GLY A 204 -5.10 -10.20 2.14
C GLY A 204 -5.95 -11.44 2.41
N MET A 205 -5.90 -11.99 3.64
CA MET A 205 -6.73 -13.12 4.06
C MET A 205 -8.21 -12.88 3.75
N GLY A 206 -8.92 -13.93 3.37
CA GLY A 206 -10.35 -13.85 3.08
C GLY A 206 -11.19 -13.69 4.34
N LEU A 207 -12.44 -13.21 4.17
CA LEU A 207 -13.37 -12.92 5.26
C LEU A 207 -13.58 -14.10 6.24
N ALA A 208 -13.56 -15.33 5.76
CA ALA A 208 -13.69 -16.52 6.61
C ALA A 208 -12.56 -16.64 7.64
N GLU A 209 -11.32 -16.36 7.24
CA GLU A 209 -10.16 -16.39 8.13
C GLU A 209 -10.19 -15.20 9.10
N CYS A 210 -10.61 -14.01 8.64
CA CYS A 210 -10.86 -12.88 9.53
C CYS A 210 -11.90 -13.23 10.60
N GLY A 211 -12.99 -13.92 10.23
CA GLY A 211 -13.99 -14.41 11.16
C GLY A 211 -13.43 -15.39 12.19
N GLN A 212 -12.60 -16.34 11.77
CA GLN A 212 -11.93 -17.27 12.69
C GLN A 212 -11.04 -16.54 13.70
N LEU A 213 -10.27 -15.55 13.26
CA LEU A 213 -9.39 -14.75 14.13
C LEU A 213 -10.19 -13.93 15.17
N LEU A 214 -11.43 -13.57 14.87
CA LEU A 214 -12.33 -12.89 15.81
C LEU A 214 -13.10 -13.84 16.74
N GLY A 215 -12.97 -15.17 16.56
CA GLY A 215 -13.87 -16.13 17.19
C GLY A 215 -15.32 -16.06 16.67
N LEU A 216 -15.52 -15.43 15.50
CA LEU A 216 -16.81 -15.23 14.84
C LEU A 216 -16.79 -15.91 13.45
N PRO A 217 -16.87 -17.25 13.38
CA PRO A 217 -16.71 -17.96 12.12
C PRO A 217 -17.78 -17.56 11.11
N LYS A 218 -17.35 -17.49 9.84
CA LYS A 218 -18.24 -17.32 8.70
C LYS A 218 -19.15 -18.56 8.57
N LEU A 219 -20.42 -18.34 8.27
CA LEU A 219 -21.38 -19.41 8.09
C LEU A 219 -21.16 -20.11 6.74
N THR A 220 -21.38 -21.42 6.69
CA THR A 220 -21.30 -22.20 5.45
C THR A 220 -22.67 -22.27 4.78
N ILE A 221 -22.69 -22.24 3.45
CA ILE A 221 -23.92 -22.47 2.68
C ILE A 221 -24.19 -23.99 2.66
N PRO A 222 -25.32 -24.49 3.19
CA PRO A 222 -25.60 -25.92 3.25
C PRO A 222 -26.02 -26.48 1.88
N ALA A 223 -25.66 -27.73 1.60
CA ALA A 223 -26.18 -28.44 0.44
C ALA A 223 -27.72 -28.56 0.50
N PRO A 224 -28.44 -28.45 -0.63
CA PRO A 224 -27.96 -28.40 -2.01
C PRO A 224 -27.63 -26.99 -2.54
N TYR A 225 -27.64 -25.97 -1.68
CA TYR A 225 -27.40 -24.58 -2.09
C TYR A 225 -25.92 -24.29 -2.37
N SER A 226 -25.64 -23.24 -3.14
CA SER A 226 -24.28 -22.86 -3.49
C SER A 226 -24.15 -21.35 -3.69
N ILE A 227 -22.92 -20.83 -3.55
CA ILE A 227 -22.61 -19.42 -3.80
C ILE A 227 -22.86 -19.00 -5.26
N SER A 228 -22.81 -19.94 -6.20
CA SER A 228 -23.10 -19.67 -7.62
C SER A 228 -24.58 -19.41 -7.91
N ASP A 229 -25.48 -19.87 -7.04
CA ASP A 229 -26.93 -19.63 -7.17
C ASP A 229 -27.57 -19.29 -5.82
N MET A 230 -27.22 -18.10 -5.33
CA MET A 230 -27.79 -17.54 -4.10
C MET A 230 -29.31 -17.30 -4.19
N ARG A 231 -29.89 -17.29 -5.39
CA ARG A 231 -31.34 -17.17 -5.58
C ARG A 231 -32.06 -18.46 -5.16
N GLN A 232 -31.47 -19.62 -5.41
CA GLN A 232 -32.00 -20.88 -4.91
C GLN A 232 -31.96 -20.93 -3.38
N TYR A 233 -30.85 -20.47 -2.78
CA TYR A 233 -30.72 -20.43 -1.32
C TYR A 233 -31.78 -19.54 -0.68
N LEU A 234 -31.95 -18.31 -1.17
CA LEU A 234 -32.96 -17.37 -0.69
C LEU A 234 -34.39 -17.92 -0.77
N LYS A 235 -34.71 -18.69 -1.83
CA LYS A 235 -36.04 -19.29 -2.01
C LYS A 235 -36.26 -20.50 -1.11
N GLY A 236 -35.24 -21.35 -0.94
CA GLY A 236 -35.37 -22.61 -0.23
C GLY A 236 -35.19 -22.49 1.28
N ASP A 237 -34.25 -21.67 1.74
CA ASP A 237 -34.02 -21.37 3.15
C ASP A 237 -33.65 -19.89 3.34
N ARG A 238 -34.70 -19.07 3.44
CA ARG A 238 -34.56 -17.64 3.65
C ARG A 238 -33.85 -17.30 4.97
N ARG A 239 -34.10 -18.05 6.04
CA ARG A 239 -33.50 -17.75 7.36
C ARG A 239 -32.01 -18.02 7.35
N GLY A 240 -31.58 -19.15 6.77
CA GLY A 240 -30.18 -19.47 6.58
C GLY A 240 -29.46 -18.44 5.69
N PHE A 241 -30.11 -18.02 4.60
CA PHE A 241 -29.60 -16.98 3.71
C PHE A 241 -29.40 -15.65 4.45
N GLU A 242 -30.42 -15.18 5.19
CA GLU A 242 -30.35 -13.92 5.95
C GLU A 242 -29.25 -13.98 7.02
N ALA A 243 -29.14 -15.11 7.74
CA ALA A 243 -28.09 -15.31 8.74
C ALA A 243 -26.69 -15.30 8.12
N TYR A 244 -26.48 -16.00 7.00
CA TYR A 244 -25.21 -16.03 6.27
C TYR A 244 -24.77 -14.63 5.84
N ALA A 245 -25.64 -13.90 5.16
CA ALA A 245 -25.26 -12.63 4.56
C ALA A 245 -25.10 -11.52 5.61
N VAL A 246 -25.90 -11.53 6.69
CA VAL A 246 -25.69 -10.61 7.82
C VAL A 246 -24.40 -10.94 8.56
N ARG A 247 -24.01 -12.22 8.69
CA ARG A 247 -22.74 -12.62 9.31
C ARG A 247 -21.54 -12.08 8.54
N ASP A 248 -21.59 -12.05 7.21
CA ASP A 248 -20.50 -11.49 6.40
C ASP A 248 -20.32 -9.99 6.67
N ALA A 249 -21.42 -9.22 6.67
CA ALA A 249 -21.40 -7.81 7.06
C ALA A 249 -20.92 -7.60 8.52
N GLU A 250 -21.34 -8.47 9.45
CA GLU A 250 -20.90 -8.45 10.86
C GLU A 250 -19.40 -8.65 11.01
N ILE A 251 -18.84 -9.69 10.36
CA ILE A 251 -17.40 -9.97 10.41
C ILE A 251 -16.62 -8.77 9.88
N ALA A 252 -17.05 -8.18 8.76
CA ALA A 252 -16.36 -7.04 8.16
C ALA A 252 -16.23 -5.85 9.13
N VAL A 253 -17.32 -5.44 9.80
CA VAL A 253 -17.25 -4.31 10.75
C VAL A 253 -16.52 -4.66 12.03
N ARG A 254 -16.79 -5.82 12.63
CA ARG A 254 -16.11 -6.24 13.88
C ARG A 254 -14.62 -6.39 13.67
N TYR A 255 -14.21 -6.92 12.52
CA TYR A 255 -12.80 -6.98 12.13
C TYR A 255 -12.19 -5.59 12.05
N ALA A 256 -12.82 -4.68 11.32
CA ALA A 256 -12.32 -3.31 11.19
C ALA A 256 -12.17 -2.59 12.53
N LEU A 257 -13.12 -2.79 13.45
CA LEU A 257 -13.06 -2.25 14.81
C LEU A 257 -11.90 -2.84 15.61
N GLN A 258 -11.65 -4.14 15.49
CA GLN A 258 -10.47 -4.78 16.10
C GLN A 258 -9.17 -4.18 15.53
N VAL A 259 -9.10 -3.92 14.23
CA VAL A 259 -7.95 -3.24 13.62
C VAL A 259 -7.80 -1.79 14.13
N LYS A 260 -8.91 -1.07 14.35
CA LYS A 260 -8.86 0.27 14.96
C LYS A 260 -8.32 0.24 16.38
N SER A 261 -8.76 -0.71 17.19
CA SER A 261 -8.23 -0.93 18.55
C SER A 261 -6.75 -1.23 18.49
N PHE A 262 -6.32 -2.18 17.66
CA PHE A 262 -4.90 -2.50 17.45
C PHE A 262 -4.06 -1.27 17.02
N CYS A 263 -4.55 -0.45 16.08
CA CYS A 263 -3.85 0.76 15.68
C CYS A 263 -3.68 1.74 16.83
N THR A 264 -4.72 1.91 17.65
CA THR A 264 -4.73 2.88 18.75
C THR A 264 -3.89 2.39 19.93
N GLU A 265 -4.06 1.15 20.32
CA GLU A 265 -3.49 0.55 21.53
C GLU A 265 -2.08 0.01 21.30
N SER A 266 -1.84 -0.70 20.20
CA SER A 266 -0.55 -1.33 19.91
C SER A 266 0.38 -0.46 19.07
N LEU A 267 -0.15 0.20 18.03
CA LEU A 267 0.67 1.06 17.16
C LEU A 267 0.78 2.50 17.66
N MET A 268 -0.09 2.91 18.59
CA MET A 268 -0.23 4.29 19.07
C MET A 268 -0.51 5.28 17.93
N ILE A 269 -1.37 4.87 16.98
CA ILE A 269 -1.80 5.65 15.82
C ILE A 269 -3.30 5.96 15.99
N GLU A 270 -3.62 7.23 16.23
CA GLU A 270 -5.01 7.68 16.47
C GLU A 270 -5.95 7.46 15.27
N ARG A 271 -5.40 7.40 14.05
CA ARG A 271 -6.20 7.29 12.82
C ARG A 271 -5.71 6.15 11.96
N VAL A 272 -6.56 5.14 11.84
CA VAL A 272 -6.32 3.95 11.00
C VAL A 272 -6.00 4.36 9.55
N PRO A 273 -4.79 4.07 9.07
CA PRO A 273 -4.44 4.24 7.67
C PRO A 273 -5.24 3.33 6.75
N THR A 274 -5.36 3.69 5.47
CA THR A 274 -6.20 2.96 4.50
C THR A 274 -5.63 1.61 4.07
N THR A 275 -4.38 1.32 4.39
CA THR A 275 -3.71 0.06 4.05
C THR A 275 -2.74 -0.35 5.16
N ILE A 276 -2.46 -1.64 5.30
CA ILE A 276 -1.45 -2.13 6.25
C ILE A 276 -0.04 -1.58 5.95
N GLY A 277 0.28 -1.35 4.68
CA GLY A 277 1.53 -0.69 4.30
C GLY A 277 1.60 0.76 4.77
N ALA A 278 0.48 1.48 4.80
CA ALA A 278 0.44 2.83 5.37
C ALA A 278 0.54 2.79 6.91
N MET A 279 -0.01 1.75 7.57
CA MET A 279 0.24 1.50 9.01
C MET A 279 1.73 1.32 9.30
N ALA A 280 2.42 0.50 8.50
CA ALA A 280 3.85 0.28 8.65
C ALA A 280 4.65 1.59 8.52
N VAL A 281 4.32 2.42 7.54
CA VAL A 281 4.97 3.73 7.35
C VAL A 281 4.71 4.68 8.51
N SER A 282 3.46 4.78 8.97
CA SER A 282 3.11 5.64 10.11
C SER A 282 3.81 5.19 11.39
N ARG A 283 3.85 3.87 11.65
CA ARG A 283 4.57 3.34 12.81
C ARG A 283 6.07 3.55 12.70
N PHE A 284 6.66 3.29 11.54
CA PHE A 284 8.09 3.51 11.30
C PHE A 284 8.50 4.97 11.55
N LEU A 285 7.82 5.95 10.94
CA LEU A 285 8.12 7.37 11.13
C LEU A 285 8.01 7.76 12.61
N LYS A 286 6.97 7.28 13.30
CA LYS A 286 6.80 7.51 14.74
C LYS A 286 7.95 6.90 15.55
N THR A 287 8.37 5.67 15.24
CA THR A 287 9.49 5.01 15.95
C THR A 287 10.82 5.73 15.72
N ILE A 288 11.07 6.27 14.52
CA ILE A 288 12.25 7.07 14.22
C ILE A 288 12.26 8.36 15.05
N ASP A 289 11.15 9.09 15.06
CA ASP A 289 11.01 10.33 15.82
C ASP A 289 11.14 10.07 17.35
N GLU A 290 10.56 8.97 17.86
CA GLU A 290 10.68 8.52 19.26
C GLU A 290 12.12 8.12 19.64
N SER A 291 12.92 7.68 18.67
CA SER A 291 14.32 7.32 18.87
C SER A 291 15.27 8.52 18.86
N GLY A 292 14.74 9.74 18.67
CA GLY A 292 15.52 10.98 18.57
C GLY A 292 16.23 11.16 17.23
N ILE A 293 15.97 10.29 16.24
CA ILE A 293 16.51 10.41 14.88
C ILE A 293 15.50 11.24 14.07
N SER A 294 15.97 12.29 13.38
CA SER A 294 15.09 13.04 12.49
C SER A 294 14.73 12.19 11.27
N SER A 295 13.43 11.96 11.07
CA SER A 295 12.94 11.28 9.87
C SER A 295 13.33 12.00 8.57
N GLU A 296 13.49 13.33 8.59
CA GLU A 296 13.98 14.10 7.44
C GLU A 296 15.43 13.78 7.10
N ILE A 297 16.30 13.70 8.11
CA ILE A 297 17.72 13.35 7.96
C ILE A 297 17.88 11.90 7.50
N CYS A 298 17.19 10.96 8.17
CA CYS A 298 17.21 9.54 7.81
C CYS A 298 16.84 9.33 6.33
N MET A 299 15.75 9.98 5.89
CA MET A 299 15.24 9.80 4.54
C MET A 299 15.94 10.70 3.50
N GLY A 300 16.81 11.65 3.89
CA GLY A 300 17.39 12.63 2.96
C GLY A 300 16.32 13.50 2.31
N THR A 301 15.42 14.05 3.13
CA THR A 301 14.25 14.83 2.68
C THR A 301 14.13 16.14 3.43
N ARG A 302 13.37 17.08 2.88
CA ARG A 302 12.98 18.34 3.54
C ARG A 302 11.50 18.64 3.30
N THR A 303 10.86 19.23 4.29
CA THR A 303 9.50 19.76 4.13
C THR A 303 9.54 21.16 3.54
N VAL A 304 8.97 21.33 2.34
CA VAL A 304 8.83 22.63 1.68
C VAL A 304 7.39 23.11 1.80
N SER A 305 7.20 24.37 2.21
CA SER A 305 5.88 25.00 2.25
C SER A 305 5.67 25.84 0.98
N LYS A 306 4.66 25.51 0.18
CA LYS A 306 4.25 26.28 -1.00
C LYS A 306 2.86 26.86 -0.78
N GLN A 307 2.64 28.11 -1.16
CA GLN A 307 1.28 28.67 -1.24
C GLN A 307 0.69 28.32 -2.60
N CYS A 308 -0.39 27.53 -2.59
CA CYS A 308 -1.18 27.26 -3.78
C CYS A 308 -2.47 28.09 -3.72
N TRP A 309 -2.85 28.69 -4.84
CA TRP A 309 -4.16 29.32 -4.97
C TRP A 309 -5.24 28.24 -4.98
N ASN A 310 -6.26 28.37 -4.13
CA ASN A 310 -7.43 27.52 -4.15
C ASN A 310 -8.58 28.24 -4.89
N PRO A 311 -8.94 27.79 -6.11
CA PRO A 311 -9.99 28.42 -6.90
C PRO A 311 -11.37 28.38 -6.23
N ASP A 312 -11.65 27.36 -5.40
CA ASP A 312 -12.95 27.17 -4.77
C ASP A 312 -13.15 28.08 -3.56
N THR A 313 -12.10 28.35 -2.78
CA THR A 313 -12.17 29.29 -1.64
C THR A 313 -11.73 30.71 -2.01
N GLN A 314 -11.31 30.94 -3.27
CA GLN A 314 -10.72 32.18 -3.76
C GLN A 314 -9.66 32.75 -2.80
N GLY A 315 -8.75 31.89 -2.36
CA GLY A 315 -7.71 32.26 -1.39
C GLY A 315 -6.50 31.35 -1.46
N PHE A 316 -5.40 31.80 -0.87
CA PHE A 316 -4.18 31.01 -0.79
C PHE A 316 -4.29 29.95 0.31
N ARG A 317 -3.88 28.73 -0.02
CA ARG A 317 -3.70 27.63 0.92
C ARG A 317 -2.22 27.29 0.97
N THR A 318 -1.65 27.25 2.17
CA THR A 318 -0.30 26.71 2.35
C THR A 318 -0.38 25.19 2.33
N VAL A 319 0.37 24.58 1.42
CA VAL A 319 0.57 23.13 1.32
C VAL A 319 2.01 22.84 1.70
N LYS A 320 2.19 21.87 2.59
CA LYS A 320 3.50 21.32 2.94
C LYS A 320 3.70 20.05 2.15
N THR A 321 4.79 19.97 1.41
CA THR A 321 5.16 18.79 0.62
C THR A 321 6.54 18.33 1.05
N ARG A 322 6.72 17.02 1.20
CA ARG A 322 8.02 16.42 1.47
C ARG A 322 8.75 16.22 0.15
N GLN A 323 9.98 16.68 0.05
CA GLN A 323 10.79 16.55 -1.16
C GLN A 323 12.18 16.01 -0.81
N SER A 324 12.83 15.30 -1.73
CA SER A 324 14.23 14.93 -1.58
C SER A 324 15.09 16.18 -1.41
N ILE A 325 16.17 16.07 -0.62
CA ILE A 325 17.19 17.13 -0.60
C ILE A 325 17.97 17.12 -1.93
N PRO A 326 18.48 18.27 -2.41
CA PRO A 326 19.19 18.35 -3.68
C PRO A 326 20.37 17.37 -3.80
N ALA A 327 21.13 17.18 -2.73
CA ALA A 327 22.29 16.27 -2.70
C ALA A 327 21.88 14.81 -2.97
N ARG A 328 20.73 14.38 -2.45
CA ARG A 328 20.12 13.07 -2.75
C ARG A 328 19.58 13.04 -4.18
N GLU A 329 18.78 14.03 -4.56
CA GLU A 329 18.06 14.11 -5.85
C GLU A 329 19.00 14.01 -7.05
N LEU A 330 20.17 14.66 -6.99
CA LEU A 330 21.18 14.66 -8.05
C LEU A 330 21.63 13.24 -8.46
N TYR A 331 21.58 12.29 -7.53
CA TYR A 331 22.13 10.95 -7.69
C TYR A 331 21.08 9.83 -7.73
N GLU A 332 19.77 10.12 -7.59
CA GLU A 332 18.71 9.09 -7.47
C GLU A 332 18.64 8.14 -8.68
N THR A 333 19.07 8.57 -9.87
CA THR A 333 19.08 7.72 -11.08
C THR A 333 19.93 6.45 -10.90
N PHE A 334 21.06 6.52 -10.18
CA PHE A 334 21.94 5.37 -9.94
C PHE A 334 21.23 4.23 -9.19
N PRO A 335 20.72 4.44 -7.96
CA PRO A 335 20.00 3.41 -7.23
C PRO A 335 18.69 3.01 -7.91
N ILE A 336 17.97 3.91 -8.60
CA ILE A 336 16.76 3.53 -9.37
C ILE A 336 17.09 2.49 -10.44
N ASN A 337 18.19 2.67 -11.17
CA ASN A 337 18.62 1.72 -12.19
C ASN A 337 19.16 0.41 -11.59
N CYS A 338 19.81 0.47 -10.43
CA CYS A 338 20.25 -0.72 -9.68
C CYS A 338 19.10 -1.43 -8.93
N TYR A 339 17.92 -0.82 -8.85
CA TYR A 339 16.76 -1.42 -8.20
C TYR A 339 16.12 -2.49 -9.09
N HIS A 340 16.49 -3.73 -8.81
CA HIS A 340 15.94 -4.94 -9.40
C HIS A 340 15.07 -5.71 -8.41
N GLY A 341 14.16 -6.54 -8.93
CA GLY A 341 13.39 -7.47 -8.12
C GLY A 341 14.25 -8.57 -7.49
N GLY A 342 13.61 -9.55 -6.84
CA GLY A 342 14.30 -10.74 -6.35
C GLY A 342 14.91 -11.59 -7.47
N ARG A 343 15.93 -12.38 -7.14
CA ARG A 343 16.53 -13.39 -8.04
C ARG A 343 15.53 -14.52 -8.27
N ASN A 344 15.14 -14.80 -9.52
CA ASN A 344 14.14 -15.84 -9.82
C ASN A 344 14.60 -16.66 -11.02
N GLU A 345 15.15 -17.85 -10.78
CA GLU A 345 15.65 -18.75 -11.82
C GLU A 345 15.22 -20.20 -11.54
N CYS A 346 15.01 -20.98 -12.59
CA CYS A 346 14.71 -22.40 -12.52
C CYS A 346 15.81 -23.14 -13.31
N TYR A 347 16.64 -23.89 -12.61
CA TYR A 347 17.79 -24.60 -13.19
C TYR A 347 17.42 -26.01 -13.65
N MET A 348 16.38 -26.59 -13.04
CA MET A 348 15.82 -27.87 -13.44
C MET A 348 14.35 -27.73 -13.80
N MET A 349 13.92 -28.44 -14.84
CA MET A 349 12.51 -28.51 -15.28
C MET A 349 12.07 -29.98 -15.28
N GLY A 350 10.87 -30.24 -14.73
CA GLY A 350 10.30 -31.59 -14.64
C GLY A 350 10.51 -32.24 -13.27
N ILE A 351 10.48 -33.59 -13.26
CA ILE A 351 10.52 -34.38 -12.03
C ILE A 351 11.96 -34.53 -11.56
N THR A 352 12.24 -34.19 -10.30
CA THR A 352 13.57 -34.39 -9.72
C THR A 352 13.86 -35.87 -9.45
N PRO A 353 15.14 -36.28 -9.41
CA PRO A 353 15.50 -37.60 -8.87
C PRO A 353 14.97 -37.77 -7.43
N GLU A 354 14.62 -39.00 -7.06
CA GLU A 354 14.23 -39.33 -5.68
C GLU A 354 15.42 -39.16 -4.73
N ARG A 355 15.44 -38.05 -4.00
CA ARG A 355 16.49 -37.62 -3.06
C ARG A 355 15.88 -36.75 -1.97
N GLU A 356 16.62 -36.45 -0.92
CA GLU A 356 16.15 -35.41 0.00
C GLU A 356 16.37 -34.03 -0.63
N TRP A 357 15.31 -33.26 -0.72
CA TRP A 357 15.32 -31.89 -1.22
C TRP A 357 14.87 -30.94 -0.12
N TYR A 358 15.58 -29.83 0.01
CA TYR A 358 15.38 -28.82 1.03
C TYR A 358 15.12 -27.46 0.39
N ASP A 359 14.03 -26.84 0.82
CA ASP A 359 13.63 -25.49 0.43
C ASP A 359 14.06 -24.51 1.53
N TYR A 360 15.16 -23.79 1.29
CA TYR A 360 15.72 -22.85 2.26
C TYR A 360 15.36 -21.41 1.91
N ASP A 361 15.02 -20.64 2.94
CA ASP A 361 14.78 -19.20 2.85
C ASP A 361 15.64 -18.44 3.86
N LEU A 362 16.09 -17.26 3.47
CA LEU A 362 16.69 -16.31 4.40
C LEU A 362 15.67 -15.84 5.45
N ALA A 363 16.04 -15.89 6.73
CA ALA A 363 15.22 -15.52 7.86
C ALA A 363 14.87 -14.03 7.82
N GLY A 364 13.62 -13.72 7.44
CA GLY A 364 13.13 -12.35 7.38
C GLY A 364 13.92 -11.46 6.41
N ALA A 365 14.35 -12.02 5.27
CA ALA A 365 15.31 -11.45 4.32
C ALA A 365 15.31 -9.92 4.19
N TYR A 366 14.17 -9.33 3.83
CA TYR A 366 14.08 -7.87 3.66
C TYR A 366 14.11 -7.10 4.99
N THR A 367 13.49 -7.61 6.05
CA THR A 367 13.55 -6.97 7.37
C THR A 367 14.95 -7.04 7.98
N THR A 368 15.69 -8.12 7.74
CA THR A 368 17.10 -8.26 8.12
C THR A 368 17.98 -7.39 7.23
N GLY A 369 17.72 -7.34 5.92
CA GLY A 369 18.42 -6.45 4.99
C GLY A 369 18.24 -4.96 5.31
N LEU A 370 17.10 -4.54 5.87
CA LEU A 370 16.92 -3.17 6.38
C LEU A 370 17.92 -2.83 7.49
N LEU A 371 18.34 -3.81 8.29
CA LEU A 371 19.35 -3.63 9.33
C LEU A 371 20.76 -3.43 8.77
N ASP A 372 20.99 -3.70 7.50
CA ASP A 372 22.29 -3.41 6.85
C ASP A 372 22.44 -1.90 6.52
N ILE A 373 21.36 -1.12 6.65
CA ILE A 373 21.38 0.32 6.33
C ILE A 373 21.78 1.12 7.58
N LEU A 374 22.95 1.77 7.52
CA LEU A 374 23.35 2.83 8.44
C LEU A 374 22.86 4.20 7.95
N GLN A 375 23.06 5.25 8.73
CA GLN A 375 22.70 6.62 8.33
C GLN A 375 23.55 7.07 7.14
N PRO A 376 22.97 7.36 5.96
CA PRO A 376 23.76 7.85 4.83
C PRO A 376 24.19 9.30 5.04
N ASP A 377 25.37 9.64 4.51
CA ASP A 377 25.85 11.00 4.34
C ASP A 377 25.60 11.47 2.90
N TYR A 378 24.39 11.96 2.67
CA TYR A 378 23.96 12.40 1.34
C TYR A 378 24.75 13.60 0.80
N ASP A 379 25.37 14.40 1.67
CA ASP A 379 26.12 15.59 1.27
C ASP A 379 27.53 15.25 0.73
N ASN A 380 28.03 14.05 1.04
CA ASN A 380 29.38 13.59 0.67
C ASN A 380 29.37 12.40 -0.31
N ILE A 381 28.31 12.24 -1.11
CA ILE A 381 28.26 11.25 -2.20
C ILE A 381 29.37 11.56 -3.21
N PHE A 382 30.17 10.55 -3.58
CA PHE A 382 31.26 10.72 -4.53
C PHE A 382 31.25 9.64 -5.62
N HIS A 383 31.84 9.96 -6.77
CA HIS A 383 32.00 9.01 -7.86
C HIS A 383 33.21 8.12 -7.66
N SER A 384 33.06 6.83 -7.93
CA SER A 384 34.20 5.91 -8.03
C SER A 384 34.09 5.00 -9.23
N ARG A 385 35.23 4.78 -9.89
CA ARG A 385 35.43 3.79 -10.95
C ARG A 385 36.33 2.63 -10.54
N ASN A 386 36.80 2.61 -9.29
CA ASN A 386 37.60 1.53 -8.77
C ASN A 386 36.67 0.43 -8.24
N PRO A 387 36.69 -0.81 -8.78
CA PRO A 387 35.85 -1.90 -8.28
C PRO A 387 36.03 -2.18 -6.78
N GLU A 388 37.25 -2.02 -6.25
CA GLU A 388 37.55 -2.30 -4.84
C GLU A 388 36.85 -1.34 -3.87
N ASP A 389 36.46 -0.14 -4.31
CA ASP A 389 35.73 0.82 -3.47
C ASP A 389 34.29 0.35 -3.16
N TYR A 390 33.81 -0.69 -3.86
CA TYR A 390 32.50 -1.31 -3.67
C TYR A 390 32.56 -2.54 -2.75
N CYS A 391 33.75 -2.92 -2.27
CA CYS A 391 33.95 -4.04 -1.34
C CYS A 391 33.70 -3.62 0.11
N GLY A 392 33.26 -4.57 0.95
CA GLY A 392 33.00 -4.32 2.37
C GLY A 392 31.58 -3.83 2.69
N HIS A 393 31.41 -3.06 3.76
CA HIS A 393 30.11 -2.51 4.15
C HIS A 393 29.97 -1.11 3.57
N VAL A 394 29.56 -1.06 2.31
CA VAL A 394 29.47 0.18 1.52
C VAL A 394 28.11 0.25 0.84
N MET A 395 27.51 1.45 0.82
CA MET A 395 26.34 1.73 -0.02
C MET A 395 26.80 2.31 -1.35
N GLY A 396 26.94 1.45 -2.36
CA GLY A 396 27.41 1.84 -3.69
C GLY A 396 26.49 1.34 -4.81
N PHE A 397 26.49 2.08 -5.92
CA PHE A 397 25.65 1.81 -7.09
C PHE A 397 26.42 2.12 -8.37
N ALA A 398 26.50 1.17 -9.30
CA ALA A 398 27.29 1.33 -10.51
C ALA A 398 26.70 0.65 -11.74
N LEU A 399 26.96 1.25 -12.90
CA LEU A 399 26.92 0.58 -14.19
C LEU A 399 28.27 -0.11 -14.41
N VAL A 400 28.23 -1.43 -14.54
CA VAL A 400 29.41 -2.28 -14.66
C VAL A 400 29.36 -3.08 -15.96
N SER A 401 30.52 -3.23 -16.59
CA SER A 401 30.77 -4.29 -17.57
C SER A 401 31.53 -5.41 -16.87
N PHE A 402 31.13 -6.65 -17.11
CA PHE A 402 31.65 -7.80 -16.37
C PHE A 402 31.83 -9.04 -17.24
N GLN A 403 32.77 -9.88 -16.83
CA GLN A 403 33.00 -11.23 -17.36
C GLN A 403 33.39 -12.16 -16.20
N PHE A 404 32.56 -13.16 -15.93
CA PHE A 404 32.85 -14.25 -15.00
C PHE A 404 33.69 -15.33 -15.69
N PRO A 405 34.52 -16.07 -14.93
CA PRO A 405 35.11 -17.32 -15.38
C PRO A 405 34.02 -18.36 -15.72
N ASP A 406 34.24 -19.19 -16.74
CA ASP A 406 33.31 -20.26 -17.15
C ASP A 406 33.02 -21.29 -16.05
N SER A 407 33.87 -21.36 -15.03
CA SER A 407 33.69 -22.23 -13.86
C SER A 407 32.61 -21.74 -12.88
N VAL A 408 32.17 -20.48 -12.98
CA VAL A 408 31.16 -19.92 -12.08
C VAL A 408 29.79 -20.51 -12.41
N ARG A 409 29.24 -21.28 -11.48
CA ARG A 409 27.97 -21.99 -11.66
C ARG A 409 26.76 -21.05 -11.60
N PHE A 410 26.81 -20.05 -10.72
CA PHE A 410 25.69 -19.15 -10.49
C PHE A 410 26.16 -17.69 -10.49
N PRO A 411 26.32 -17.07 -11.68
CA PRO A 411 26.65 -15.65 -11.77
C PRO A 411 25.67 -14.80 -10.95
N CYS A 412 26.13 -13.67 -10.44
CA CYS A 412 25.35 -12.87 -9.48
C CYS A 412 24.89 -11.49 -10.00
N LEU A 413 25.39 -11.04 -11.15
CA LEU A 413 25.06 -9.71 -11.67
C LEU A 413 23.77 -9.75 -12.52
N PRO A 414 22.75 -8.96 -12.16
CA PRO A 414 21.45 -9.01 -12.83
C PRO A 414 21.44 -8.22 -14.15
N VAL A 415 21.03 -8.86 -15.24
CA VAL A 415 20.79 -8.22 -16.54
C VAL A 415 19.31 -8.26 -16.85
N ARG A 416 18.70 -7.08 -17.01
CA ARG A 416 17.26 -6.96 -17.31
C ARG A 416 17.02 -7.11 -18.80
N THR A 417 16.06 -7.97 -19.16
CA THR A 417 15.51 -8.10 -20.51
C THR A 417 14.10 -7.50 -20.54
N GLU A 418 13.66 -7.00 -21.70
CA GLU A 418 12.31 -6.43 -21.85
C GLU A 418 11.22 -7.49 -21.71
N GLN A 419 11.47 -8.70 -22.21
CA GLN A 419 10.45 -9.74 -22.35
C GLN A 419 10.44 -10.77 -21.22
N PHE A 420 11.60 -11.10 -20.64
CA PHE A 420 11.76 -12.28 -19.80
C PHE A 420 12.21 -11.98 -18.36
N GLY A 421 12.29 -10.70 -17.98
CA GLY A 421 12.70 -10.30 -16.63
C GLY A 421 14.21 -10.27 -16.44
N LEU A 422 14.69 -10.68 -15.26
CA LEU A 422 16.10 -10.63 -14.86
C LEU A 422 16.81 -11.94 -15.19
N PHE A 423 18.00 -11.85 -15.77
CA PHE A 423 18.93 -12.95 -16.04
C PHE A 423 20.26 -12.72 -15.34
N PHE A 424 21.02 -13.78 -15.14
CA PHE A 424 22.33 -13.74 -14.50
C PHE A 424 23.37 -14.40 -15.41
N PRO A 425 23.80 -13.72 -16.49
CA PRO A 425 24.72 -14.29 -17.47
C PRO A 425 26.16 -14.28 -16.96
N LEU A 426 27.04 -15.01 -17.66
CA LEU A 426 28.49 -14.98 -17.42
C LEU A 426 29.14 -13.67 -17.86
N ALA A 427 28.52 -12.89 -18.75
CA ALA A 427 29.10 -11.65 -19.25
C ALA A 427 28.02 -10.66 -19.65
N GLY A 428 28.33 -9.37 -19.58
CA GLY A 428 27.47 -8.31 -20.09
C GLY A 428 27.64 -6.98 -19.36
N GLU A 429 26.60 -6.16 -19.43
CA GLU A 429 26.51 -4.88 -18.73
C GLU A 429 25.34 -4.92 -17.74
N SER A 430 25.55 -4.41 -16.53
CA SER A 430 24.55 -4.44 -15.46
C SER A 430 24.61 -3.17 -14.62
N TRP A 431 23.45 -2.71 -14.15
CA TRP A 431 23.35 -1.80 -13.02
C TRP A 431 23.31 -2.63 -11.74
N ALA A 432 24.35 -2.55 -10.93
CA ALA A 432 24.55 -3.41 -9.76
C ALA A 432 24.85 -2.60 -8.49
N THR A 433 24.48 -3.18 -7.35
CA THR A 433 24.81 -2.61 -6.04
C THR A 433 26.17 -3.09 -5.55
N ALA A 434 26.76 -2.37 -4.59
CA ALA A 434 28.04 -2.74 -3.97
C ALA A 434 28.09 -4.20 -3.48
N PRO A 435 27.08 -4.75 -2.76
CA PRO A 435 27.06 -6.17 -2.41
C PRO A 435 27.16 -7.14 -3.60
N GLU A 436 26.53 -6.83 -4.72
CA GLU A 436 26.56 -7.68 -5.92
C GLU A 436 27.91 -7.60 -6.63
N ILE A 437 28.52 -6.41 -6.67
CA ILE A 437 29.87 -6.20 -7.20
C ILE A 437 30.91 -6.92 -6.34
N ALA A 438 30.81 -6.81 -5.02
CA ALA A 438 31.72 -7.49 -4.09
C ALA A 438 31.66 -9.02 -4.24
N LEU A 439 30.45 -9.60 -4.39
CA LEU A 439 30.31 -11.02 -4.70
C LEU A 439 30.89 -11.36 -6.08
N ALA A 440 30.66 -10.53 -7.10
CA ALA A 440 31.19 -10.80 -8.42
C ALA A 440 32.72 -10.85 -8.43
N LEU A 441 33.38 -9.92 -7.72
CA LEU A 441 34.82 -9.92 -7.52
C LEU A 441 35.30 -11.16 -6.76
N SER A 442 34.60 -11.59 -5.71
CA SER A 442 34.99 -12.78 -4.95
C SER A 442 34.82 -14.09 -5.75
N LEU A 443 33.92 -14.10 -6.73
CA LEU A 443 33.77 -15.18 -7.72
C LEU A 443 34.79 -15.11 -8.86
N GLY A 444 35.71 -14.14 -8.83
CA GLY A 444 36.78 -13.97 -9.81
C GLY A 444 36.35 -13.28 -11.10
N ALA A 445 35.23 -12.52 -11.10
CA ALA A 445 34.83 -11.76 -12.27
C ALA A 445 35.78 -10.60 -12.56
N GLU A 446 36.08 -10.39 -13.84
CA GLU A 446 36.69 -9.15 -14.32
C GLU A 446 35.59 -8.09 -14.39
N ILE A 447 35.75 -6.97 -13.67
CA ILE A 447 34.74 -5.90 -13.61
C ILE A 447 35.37 -4.56 -13.98
N THR A 448 34.69 -3.84 -14.88
CA THR A 448 34.98 -2.43 -15.18
C THR A 448 33.79 -1.58 -14.75
N ILE A 449 34.02 -0.65 -13.82
CA ILE A 449 33.03 0.35 -13.41
C ILE A 449 33.01 1.48 -14.45
N GLN A 450 31.94 1.57 -15.25
CA GLN A 450 31.80 2.63 -16.25
C GLN A 450 31.40 3.95 -15.60
N GLN A 451 30.39 3.89 -14.73
CA GLN A 451 29.87 4.98 -13.93
C GLN A 451 29.41 4.41 -12.60
N GLY A 452 29.74 5.06 -11.50
CA GLY A 452 29.22 4.65 -10.21
C GLY A 452 29.43 5.69 -9.14
N ILE A 453 28.69 5.50 -8.05
CA ILE A 453 28.70 6.36 -6.87
C ILE A 453 28.84 5.53 -5.61
N ILE A 454 29.47 6.11 -4.61
CA ILE A 454 29.51 5.63 -3.24
C ILE A 454 28.81 6.67 -2.36
N VAL A 455 27.92 6.19 -1.51
CA VAL A 455 27.28 6.96 -0.45
C VAL A 455 27.94 6.57 0.86
N PRO A 456 28.76 7.46 1.46
CA PRO A 456 29.36 7.18 2.75
C PRO A 456 28.30 6.98 3.83
N TRP A 457 28.61 6.14 4.81
CA TRP A 457 27.88 6.14 6.07
C TRP A 457 28.35 7.35 6.89
N ARG A 458 27.41 8.08 7.49
CA ARG A 458 27.74 9.18 8.39
C ARG A 458 28.45 8.61 9.61
N MET A 459 29.64 9.15 9.89
CA MET A 459 30.37 8.91 11.13
C MET A 459 30.11 10.11 12.05
N ASP A 460 29.47 9.91 13.20
CA ASP A 460 29.38 10.97 14.21
C ASP A 460 30.76 11.17 14.85
N GLU A 461 31.19 12.43 15.05
CA GLU A 461 32.41 12.70 15.82
C GLU A 461 32.27 12.14 17.25
N PRO A 462 33.27 11.39 17.75
CA PRO A 462 33.19 10.75 19.06
C PRO A 462 33.28 11.81 20.16
N HIS A 463 32.15 12.34 20.59
CA HIS A 463 32.10 13.24 21.75
C HIS A 463 32.13 12.49 23.09
N ASP A 464 31.92 11.16 23.11
CA ASP A 464 31.99 10.37 24.34
C ASP A 464 32.28 8.88 24.06
N ALA A 465 33.39 8.35 24.58
CA ALA A 465 33.87 6.98 24.35
C ALA A 465 32.94 5.89 24.93
N THR A 466 31.90 6.28 25.68
CA THR A 466 30.88 5.38 26.23
C THR A 466 29.73 5.08 25.25
N ASN A 467 29.64 5.83 24.13
CA ASN A 467 28.55 5.75 23.15
C ASN A 467 28.91 5.05 21.82
N LEU A 468 30.07 4.38 21.73
CA LEU A 468 30.50 3.64 20.52
C LEU A 468 29.42 2.70 19.95
N ARG A 469 28.57 2.12 20.80
CA ARG A 469 27.46 1.25 20.36
C ARG A 469 26.37 1.96 19.55
N LYS A 470 26.23 3.29 19.64
CA LYS A 470 25.24 4.06 18.84
C LYS A 470 25.73 4.36 17.43
N GLN A 471 27.04 4.34 17.18
CA GLN A 471 27.65 4.81 15.92
C GLN A 471 27.51 3.82 14.76
N GLU A 472 27.32 2.52 15.02
CA GLU A 472 27.20 1.47 14.00
C GLU A 472 25.79 0.85 13.92
N CYS A 473 24.80 1.48 14.55
CA CYS A 473 23.44 0.93 14.56
C CYS A 473 22.65 1.37 13.34
N SER A 474 21.93 0.42 12.74
CA SER A 474 21.01 0.69 11.66
C SER A 474 19.93 1.70 12.03
N VAL A 475 19.58 2.58 11.10
CA VAL A 475 18.43 3.49 11.25
C VAL A 475 17.11 2.74 11.39
N PHE A 476 17.04 1.48 10.92
CA PHE A 476 15.84 0.64 11.04
C PHE A 476 15.82 -0.22 12.31
N LEU A 477 16.91 -0.27 13.09
CA LEU A 477 17.02 -1.13 14.26
C LEU A 477 15.88 -0.92 15.28
N PRO A 478 15.54 0.32 15.69
CA PRO A 478 14.47 0.52 16.65
C PRO A 478 13.11 0.01 16.16
N PHE A 479 12.83 0.15 14.86
CA PHE A 479 11.60 -0.34 14.25
C PHE A 479 11.56 -1.87 14.19
N VAL A 480 12.65 -2.52 13.76
CA VAL A 480 12.71 -3.98 13.65
C VAL A 480 12.64 -4.63 15.03
N GLN A 481 13.34 -4.10 16.03
CA GLN A 481 13.26 -4.58 17.42
C GLN A 481 11.83 -4.48 17.94
N GLN A 482 11.18 -3.33 17.75
CA GLN A 482 9.80 -3.15 18.16
C GLN A 482 8.84 -4.15 17.49
N VAL A 483 8.96 -4.35 16.17
CA VAL A 483 8.14 -5.33 15.44
C VAL A 483 8.31 -6.72 16.03
N ARG A 484 9.55 -7.13 16.31
CA ARG A 484 9.87 -8.46 16.85
C ARG A 484 9.39 -8.63 18.29
N GLU A 485 9.69 -7.68 19.17
CA GLU A 485 9.24 -7.72 20.56
C GLU A 485 7.73 -7.87 20.67
N ASN A 486 6.98 -7.08 19.89
CA ASN A 486 5.52 -7.18 19.94
C ASN A 486 5.02 -8.49 19.30
N ARG A 487 5.62 -8.94 18.19
CA ARG A 487 5.30 -10.23 17.59
C ARG A 487 5.49 -11.39 18.58
N ASN A 488 6.58 -11.37 19.36
CA ASN A 488 6.91 -12.41 20.34
C ASN A 488 6.05 -12.36 21.62
N ARG A 489 5.38 -11.24 21.91
CA ARG A 489 4.42 -11.11 23.02
C ARG A 489 3.07 -11.77 22.73
N HIS A 490 2.82 -12.14 21.48
CA HIS A 490 1.55 -12.71 21.04
C HIS A 490 1.72 -14.17 20.61
N ASP A 491 0.68 -14.96 20.83
CA ASP A 491 0.66 -16.36 20.42
C ASP A 491 0.79 -16.49 18.91
N LYS A 492 1.56 -17.48 18.45
CA LYS A 492 1.76 -17.74 17.03
C LYS A 492 0.40 -17.98 16.34
N GLY A 493 0.12 -17.21 15.29
CA GLY A 493 -1.13 -17.29 14.55
C GLY A 493 -2.26 -16.42 15.09
N SER A 494 -2.06 -15.69 16.20
CA SER A 494 -3.00 -14.66 16.65
C SER A 494 -3.09 -13.53 15.62
N LEU A 495 -4.16 -12.73 15.73
CA LEU A 495 -4.37 -11.59 14.86
C LEU A 495 -3.22 -10.58 14.97
N GLU A 496 -2.80 -10.28 16.20
CA GLU A 496 -1.74 -9.32 16.52
C GLU A 496 -0.36 -9.80 16.02
N GLU A 497 -0.04 -11.09 16.18
CA GLU A 497 1.21 -11.67 15.64
C GLU A 497 1.27 -11.50 14.11
N LYS A 498 0.16 -11.82 13.43
CA LYS A 498 0.03 -11.64 11.97
C LYS A 498 0.15 -10.17 11.56
N PHE A 499 -0.44 -9.24 12.32
CA PHE A 499 -0.31 -7.81 12.06
C PHE A 499 1.12 -7.31 12.17
N TRP A 500 1.81 -7.62 13.27
CA TRP A 500 3.19 -7.18 13.46
C TRP A 500 4.12 -7.76 12.40
N LYS A 501 3.93 -9.03 12.04
CA LYS A 501 4.66 -9.67 10.93
C LYS A 501 4.45 -8.93 9.60
N GLU A 502 3.21 -8.63 9.23
CA GLU A 502 2.91 -7.95 7.97
C GLU A 502 3.37 -6.49 7.96
N ILE A 503 3.31 -5.80 9.11
CA ILE A 503 3.84 -4.44 9.28
C ILE A 503 5.34 -4.40 8.99
N GLY A 504 6.11 -5.34 9.56
CA GLY A 504 7.54 -5.46 9.28
C GLY A 504 7.83 -5.66 7.80
N ASN A 505 7.14 -6.61 7.17
CA ASN A 505 7.33 -6.94 5.76
C ASN A 505 6.89 -5.82 4.80
N SER A 506 5.85 -5.06 5.18
CA SER A 506 5.26 -4.02 4.32
C SER A 506 6.12 -2.77 4.21
N LEU A 507 6.97 -2.48 5.19
CA LEU A 507 7.79 -1.26 5.20
C LEU A 507 8.75 -1.23 4.00
N TYR A 508 9.47 -2.33 3.75
CA TYR A 508 10.38 -2.42 2.61
C TYR A 508 9.66 -2.15 1.28
N GLY A 509 8.47 -2.74 1.08
CA GLY A 509 7.67 -2.49 -0.13
C GLY A 509 7.26 -1.03 -0.32
N LYS A 510 7.19 -0.25 0.76
CA LYS A 510 6.90 1.18 0.73
C LYS A 510 8.13 2.03 0.38
N LEU A 511 9.33 1.62 0.78
CA LEU A 511 10.58 2.26 0.34
C LEU A 511 10.74 2.19 -1.18
N ALA A 512 10.31 1.09 -1.80
CA ALA A 512 10.40 0.86 -3.23
C ALA A 512 9.20 1.37 -4.06
N GLN A 513 8.17 1.94 -3.41
CA GLN A 513 6.94 2.33 -4.09
C GLN A 513 7.21 3.50 -5.05
N GLY A 514 6.80 3.36 -6.31
CA GLY A 514 6.91 4.43 -7.32
C GLY A 514 8.29 4.54 -8.00
N LEU A 515 9.26 3.68 -7.68
CA LEU A 515 10.60 3.72 -8.31
C LEU A 515 10.59 3.27 -9.78
N HIS A 516 9.77 2.28 -10.12
CA HIS A 516 9.51 1.86 -11.50
C HIS A 516 8.07 2.20 -11.86
N ALA A 517 7.81 2.49 -13.13
CA ALA A 517 6.49 2.83 -13.67
C ALA A 517 5.52 1.63 -13.60
N LYS A 518 5.05 1.29 -12.41
CA LYS A 518 3.88 0.42 -12.21
C LYS A 518 2.64 1.29 -12.27
N THR A 519 1.67 0.91 -13.07
CA THR A 519 0.41 1.63 -13.15
C THR A 519 -0.63 1.05 -12.19
N ALA A 520 -1.46 1.91 -11.64
CA ALA A 520 -2.64 1.56 -10.86
C ALA A 520 -3.87 2.16 -11.54
N PHE A 521 -5.01 1.47 -11.47
CA PHE A 521 -6.25 1.97 -12.05
C PHE A 521 -6.83 3.11 -11.22
N ASP A 522 -6.85 4.31 -11.78
CA ASP A 522 -7.49 5.49 -11.19
C ASP A 522 -9.00 5.45 -11.49
N THR A 523 -9.80 5.16 -10.47
CA THR A 523 -11.26 5.10 -10.56
C THR A 523 -11.92 6.43 -10.88
N ALA A 524 -11.28 7.56 -10.55
CA ALA A 524 -11.81 8.89 -10.85
C ALA A 524 -11.61 9.26 -12.32
N ARG A 525 -10.47 8.84 -12.92
CA ARG A 525 -10.18 9.06 -14.35
C ARG A 525 -10.69 7.93 -15.25
N GLY A 526 -10.92 6.74 -14.69
CA GLY A 526 -11.19 5.53 -15.46
C GLY A 526 -10.00 5.06 -16.29
N LEU A 527 -8.79 5.46 -15.92
CA LEU A 527 -7.54 5.21 -16.65
C LEU A 527 -6.47 4.68 -15.71
N ASN A 528 -5.50 3.94 -16.26
CA ASN A 528 -4.30 3.55 -15.52
C ASN A 528 -3.36 4.76 -15.39
N SER A 529 -2.96 5.09 -14.17
CA SER A 529 -1.96 6.14 -13.88
C SER A 529 -0.74 5.52 -13.18
N PRO A 530 0.47 6.10 -13.33
CA PRO A 530 1.63 5.67 -12.56
C PRO A 530 1.37 5.73 -11.06
N LEU A 531 1.82 4.70 -10.33
CA LEU A 531 1.69 4.66 -8.88
C LEU A 531 2.61 5.72 -8.26
N PRO A 532 2.08 6.68 -7.48
CA PRO A 532 2.88 7.71 -6.84
C PRO A 532 3.83 7.12 -5.78
N PRO A 533 4.92 7.84 -5.46
CA PRO A 533 5.79 7.47 -4.35
C PRO A 533 5.03 7.45 -3.01
N SER A 534 5.53 6.67 -2.06
CA SER A 534 5.10 6.73 -0.66
C SER A 534 5.86 7.84 0.07
N SER A 535 5.38 8.22 1.25
CA SER A 535 6.06 9.24 2.09
C SER A 535 7.43 8.79 2.63
N VAL A 536 7.81 7.53 2.41
CA VAL A 536 9.12 6.97 2.74
C VAL A 536 9.81 6.37 1.51
N THR A 537 9.39 6.69 0.29
CA THR A 537 10.09 6.20 -0.90
C THR A 537 11.56 6.64 -0.87
N GLN A 538 12.45 5.66 -0.92
CA GLN A 538 13.89 5.85 -0.84
C GLN A 538 14.59 4.85 -1.79
N PRO A 539 15.02 5.29 -2.98
CA PRO A 539 15.70 4.45 -3.96
C PRO A 539 16.99 3.79 -3.44
N PHE A 540 17.84 4.54 -2.73
CA PHE A 540 19.11 4.07 -2.18
C PHE A 540 18.90 2.88 -1.23
N PHE A 541 17.93 3.00 -0.32
CA PHE A 541 17.59 1.92 0.61
C PHE A 541 16.98 0.71 -0.10
N ALA A 542 16.02 0.94 -1.00
CA ALA A 542 15.35 -0.14 -1.72
C ALA A 542 16.33 -0.95 -2.59
N ALA A 543 17.20 -0.27 -3.33
CA ALA A 543 18.23 -0.89 -4.16
C ALA A 543 19.25 -1.65 -3.29
N HIS A 544 19.80 -1.01 -2.26
CA HIS A 544 20.79 -1.64 -1.36
C HIS A 544 20.25 -2.92 -0.74
N VAL A 545 19.05 -2.88 -0.15
CA VAL A 545 18.43 -4.03 0.52
C VAL A 545 18.21 -5.19 -0.45
N THR A 546 17.67 -4.91 -1.64
CA THR A 546 17.43 -5.98 -2.62
C THR A 546 18.70 -6.56 -3.19
N GLY A 547 19.69 -5.72 -3.51
CA GLY A 547 21.00 -6.17 -3.98
C GLY A 547 21.74 -6.97 -2.92
N PHE A 548 21.70 -6.55 -1.64
CA PHE A 548 22.28 -7.28 -0.53
C PHE A 548 21.66 -8.68 -0.37
N VAL A 549 20.33 -8.78 -0.34
CA VAL A 549 19.65 -10.09 -0.25
C VAL A 549 19.99 -10.99 -1.45
N ARG A 550 20.00 -10.45 -2.68
CA ARG A 550 20.41 -11.23 -3.87
C ARG A 550 21.86 -11.70 -3.77
N ALA A 551 22.76 -10.86 -3.29
CA ALA A 551 24.17 -11.19 -3.13
C ALA A 551 24.37 -12.27 -2.05
N VAL A 552 23.68 -12.21 -0.91
CA VAL A 552 23.74 -13.27 0.11
C VAL A 552 23.28 -14.62 -0.45
N VAL A 553 22.13 -14.66 -1.16
CA VAL A 553 21.67 -15.89 -1.81
C VAL A 553 22.66 -16.38 -2.87
N GLY A 554 23.23 -15.47 -3.65
CA GLY A 554 24.24 -15.80 -4.65
C GLY A 554 25.52 -16.37 -4.05
N GLU A 555 25.97 -15.85 -2.90
CA GLU A 555 27.12 -16.36 -2.16
C GLU A 555 26.84 -17.78 -1.65
N LEU A 556 25.70 -18.00 -1.00
CA LEU A 556 25.29 -19.31 -0.50
C LEU A 556 25.18 -20.37 -1.61
N MET A 557 24.60 -20.01 -2.76
CA MET A 557 24.48 -20.91 -3.90
C MET A 557 25.84 -21.30 -4.50
N ASN A 558 26.79 -20.36 -4.58
CA ASN A 558 28.14 -20.65 -5.07
C ASN A 558 29.02 -21.35 -4.04
N ALA A 559 28.68 -21.28 -2.76
CA ALA A 559 29.33 -22.01 -1.68
C ALA A 559 28.88 -23.49 -1.57
N LEU A 560 27.82 -23.89 -2.30
CA LEU A 560 27.37 -25.28 -2.33
C LEU A 560 28.43 -26.21 -2.92
N PRO A 561 28.50 -27.48 -2.45
CA PRO A 561 29.41 -28.48 -3.01
C PRO A 561 29.31 -28.58 -4.54
N PRO A 562 30.42 -28.88 -5.26
CA PRO A 562 30.42 -28.93 -6.73
C PRO A 562 29.41 -29.92 -7.34
N ASN A 563 29.08 -30.99 -6.60
CA ASN A 563 28.11 -32.02 -6.98
C ASN A 563 26.67 -31.73 -6.51
N ALA A 564 26.45 -30.65 -5.76
CA ALA A 564 25.13 -30.22 -5.31
C ALA A 564 24.25 -29.83 -6.49
N THR A 565 22.97 -30.14 -6.41
CA THR A 565 21.95 -29.72 -7.38
C THR A 565 21.15 -28.58 -6.80
N VAL A 566 20.96 -27.50 -7.58
CA VAL A 566 19.98 -26.45 -7.28
C VAL A 566 18.86 -26.59 -8.28
N VAL A 567 17.61 -26.70 -7.81
CA VAL A 567 16.43 -26.83 -8.66
C VAL A 567 15.95 -25.45 -9.11
N SER A 568 15.81 -24.54 -8.15
CA SER A 568 15.32 -23.18 -8.38
C SER A 568 15.77 -22.24 -7.27
N VAL A 569 15.74 -20.94 -7.58
CA VAL A 569 15.92 -19.84 -6.62
C VAL A 569 14.74 -18.88 -6.76
N THR A 570 14.19 -18.44 -5.63
CA THR A 570 13.04 -17.52 -5.58
C THR A 570 13.23 -16.44 -4.53
N THR A 571 13.65 -15.25 -4.99
CA THR A 571 13.90 -14.03 -4.22
C THR A 571 15.04 -14.15 -3.21
N ASP A 572 14.77 -14.83 -2.11
CA ASP A 572 15.54 -14.93 -0.87
C ASP A 572 15.74 -16.37 -0.42
N GLY A 573 15.31 -17.34 -1.24
CA GLY A 573 15.44 -18.76 -0.96
C GLY A 573 15.81 -19.58 -2.19
N PHE A 574 16.36 -20.77 -1.96
CA PHE A 574 16.78 -21.70 -3.00
C PHE A 574 16.50 -23.16 -2.59
N LEU A 575 16.25 -23.99 -3.60
CA LEU A 575 15.85 -25.38 -3.46
C LEU A 575 17.00 -26.28 -3.89
N THR A 576 17.51 -27.12 -2.98
CA THR A 576 18.73 -27.92 -3.21
C THR A 576 18.65 -29.31 -2.57
N ASP A 577 19.52 -30.24 -2.98
CA ASP A 577 19.69 -31.56 -2.37
C ASP A 577 20.76 -31.61 -1.26
N VAL A 578 21.18 -30.45 -0.76
CA VAL A 578 22.20 -30.30 0.30
C VAL A 578 21.53 -29.99 1.64
N SER A 579 21.85 -30.75 2.68
CA SER A 579 21.37 -30.47 4.04
C SER A 579 22.06 -29.25 4.65
N LEU A 580 21.38 -28.58 5.60
CA LEU A 580 21.81 -27.29 6.18
C LEU A 580 23.22 -27.34 6.78
N GLU A 581 23.60 -28.45 7.41
CA GLU A 581 24.92 -28.68 8.01
C GLU A 581 26.07 -28.70 6.98
N ASN A 582 25.76 -28.93 5.71
CA ASN A 582 26.71 -29.02 4.60
C ASN A 582 26.72 -27.74 3.72
N ILE A 583 25.98 -26.71 4.11
CA ILE A 583 26.01 -25.40 3.46
C ILE A 583 27.06 -24.55 4.15
N ASP A 584 28.11 -24.14 3.43
CA ASP A 584 29.08 -23.20 3.95
C ASP A 584 28.47 -21.80 4.02
N MET A 585 28.36 -21.32 5.25
CA MET A 585 27.74 -20.07 5.65
C MET A 585 28.76 -19.03 6.12
N SER A 586 30.06 -19.31 5.98
CA SER A 586 31.17 -18.49 6.48
C SER A 586 31.62 -17.36 5.53
N GLY A 587 30.99 -17.25 4.35
CA GLY A 587 31.25 -16.20 3.38
C GLY A 587 31.05 -14.78 3.97
N PRO A 588 31.73 -13.74 3.46
CA PRO A 588 31.62 -12.37 3.99
C PRO A 588 30.20 -11.80 4.02
N LEU A 589 29.39 -12.03 2.98
CA LEU A 589 28.01 -11.51 2.93
C LEU A 589 27.09 -12.31 3.85
N SER A 590 27.24 -13.62 3.87
CA SER A 590 26.51 -14.56 4.72
C SER A 590 26.80 -14.32 6.19
N SER A 591 28.07 -14.14 6.56
CA SER A 591 28.49 -13.78 7.93
C SER A 591 27.92 -12.43 8.36
N ARG A 592 27.89 -11.44 7.46
CA ARG A 592 27.25 -10.15 7.75
C ARG A 592 25.75 -10.32 7.95
N PHE A 593 25.07 -11.05 7.07
CA PHE A 593 23.64 -11.29 7.20
C PHE A 593 23.30 -12.05 8.50
N GLN A 594 24.10 -13.05 8.88
CA GLN A 594 23.98 -13.76 10.15
C GLN A 594 24.17 -12.82 11.34
N ALA A 595 25.15 -11.91 11.31
CA ALA A 595 25.31 -10.91 12.37
C ALA A 595 24.08 -9.99 12.50
N LEU A 596 23.42 -9.64 11.40
CA LEU A 596 22.15 -8.89 11.42
C LEU A 596 20.99 -9.72 11.97
N CYS A 597 20.96 -11.03 11.66
CA CYS A 597 20.03 -11.97 12.31
C CYS A 597 20.25 -11.99 13.83
N ASP A 598 21.49 -12.08 14.30
CA ASP A 598 21.83 -12.11 15.73
C ASP A 598 21.49 -10.81 16.46
N ILE A 599 21.64 -9.65 15.80
CA ILE A 599 21.20 -8.35 16.35
C ILE A 599 19.68 -8.35 16.60
N ALA A 600 18.95 -9.03 15.73
CA ALA A 600 17.51 -8.92 15.67
C ALA A 600 16.80 -10.08 16.40
N ASP A 601 17.39 -11.27 16.44
CA ASP A 601 16.95 -12.47 17.15
C ASP A 601 18.19 -13.32 17.49
N PRO A 602 18.82 -13.07 18.65
CA PRO A 602 20.07 -13.70 19.03
C PRO A 602 20.02 -15.23 18.99
N GLY A 603 20.96 -15.86 18.27
CA GLY A 603 21.03 -17.32 18.15
C GLY A 603 20.10 -17.91 17.09
N SER A 604 19.37 -17.07 16.34
CA SER A 604 18.64 -17.52 15.15
C SER A 604 19.61 -17.82 14.00
N SER A 605 19.29 -18.81 13.17
CA SER A 605 20.02 -19.05 11.94
C SER A 605 19.47 -18.17 10.81
N MET A 606 20.36 -17.67 9.95
CA MET A 606 19.95 -16.96 8.75
C MET A 606 19.20 -17.82 7.74
N LEU A 607 19.36 -19.15 7.75
CA LEU A 607 18.64 -20.05 6.85
C LEU A 607 17.54 -20.80 7.60
N THR A 608 16.34 -20.79 7.02
CA THR A 608 15.18 -21.52 7.53
C THR A 608 14.72 -22.53 6.50
N CYS A 609 14.64 -23.80 6.91
CA CYS A 609 14.09 -24.86 6.06
C CYS A 609 12.56 -24.78 6.09
N LYS A 610 11.95 -24.39 4.97
CA LYS A 610 10.48 -24.29 4.83
C LYS A 610 9.84 -25.63 4.56
N HIS A 611 10.43 -26.38 3.64
CA HIS A 611 9.93 -27.67 3.20
C HIS A 611 11.09 -28.64 3.05
N GLN A 612 10.81 -29.90 3.36
CA GLN A 612 11.69 -31.02 3.10
C GLN A 612 10.86 -32.10 2.42
N VAL A 613 11.26 -32.52 1.23
CA VAL A 613 10.50 -33.48 0.42
C VAL A 613 11.42 -34.49 -0.26
N ARG A 614 10.85 -35.62 -0.69
CA ARG A 614 11.58 -36.71 -1.35
C ARG A 614 11.69 -36.57 -2.87
N GLN A 615 10.78 -35.80 -3.47
CA GLN A 615 10.73 -35.59 -4.91
C GLN A 615 9.90 -34.34 -5.19
N LEU A 616 10.26 -33.61 -6.23
CA LEU A 616 9.65 -32.34 -6.64
C LEU A 616 9.21 -32.42 -8.09
N VAL A 617 8.27 -31.56 -8.48
CA VAL A 617 7.92 -31.33 -9.88
C VAL A 617 8.14 -29.86 -10.19
N ALA A 618 9.32 -29.53 -10.70
CA ALA A 618 9.66 -28.16 -11.09
C ALA A 618 8.92 -27.79 -12.38
N MET A 619 7.75 -27.15 -12.25
CA MET A 619 6.91 -26.75 -13.40
C MET A 619 7.26 -25.37 -13.95
N LYS A 620 7.75 -24.48 -13.09
CA LYS A 620 8.15 -23.09 -13.38
C LYS A 620 8.88 -22.54 -12.16
N THR A 621 9.54 -21.39 -12.30
CA THR A 621 10.31 -20.73 -11.23
C THR A 621 9.56 -20.61 -9.89
N ARG A 622 8.23 -20.40 -9.92
CA ARG A 622 7.36 -20.45 -8.73
C ARG A 622 6.25 -21.48 -8.92
N GLY A 623 6.58 -22.75 -8.75
CA GLY A 623 5.63 -23.86 -8.87
C GLY A 623 6.30 -25.23 -8.81
N SER A 624 7.32 -25.35 -7.97
CA SER A 624 8.07 -26.58 -7.70
C SER A 624 7.45 -27.38 -6.57
#